data_AF-A0A6H2A792-F1
#
_entry.id   AF-A0A6H2A792-F1
#
_cell.length_a   1.000
_cell.length_b   1.000
_cell.length_c   1.000
_cell.angle_alpha   90.00
_cell.angle_beta   90.00
_cell.angle_gamma   90.00
#
_symmetry.space_group_name_H-M   'P 1'
#
loop_
_entity.id
_entity.type
_entity.pdbx_description
1 polymer ?
#
loop_
_entity_poly.entity_id
_entity_poly.type
_entity_poly.pdbx_seq_one_letter_code
_entity_poly.pdbx_strand_id
1 'polypeptide(L)'
;MGKKKEYPIPDELALFINKAKGAEKLRDIAIKIPFGYKKALRAAGEAEHFSWKFWNSVHNLYPELSRKKMVYDYTSQSISVEDL
;
A
#
# COMPACT_ATOMS: atom_id res chain seq x y z
N MET A 1 23.34 7.87 13.20
CA MET A 1 22.54 7.53 12.01
C MET A 1 22.19 6.06 12.09
N GLY A 2 20.97 5.73 12.54
CA GLY A 2 20.53 4.34 12.67
C GLY A 2 20.46 3.67 11.29
N LYS A 3 20.92 2.42 11.18
CA LYS A 3 20.82 1.65 9.94
C LYS A 3 19.33 1.45 9.62
N LYS A 4 18.82 2.07 8.55
CA LYS A 4 17.52 1.71 8.00
C LYS A 4 17.58 0.24 7.61
N LYS A 5 16.82 -0.61 8.29
CA LYS A 5 16.64 -2.01 7.90
C LYS A 5 15.61 -2.02 6.78
N GLU A 6 16.01 -2.57 5.64
CA GLU A 6 15.14 -2.79 4.49
C GLU A 6 14.70 -4.24 4.46
N TYR A 7 13.39 -4.45 4.28
CA TYR A 7 12.77 -5.76 4.22
C TYR A 7 12.22 -5.97 2.81
N PRO A 8 12.82 -6.85 2.00
CA PRO A 8 12.43 -7.02 0.60
C PRO A 8 11.03 -7.64 0.50
N ILE A 9 10.22 -7.17 -0.45
CA ILE A 9 8.86 -7.66 -0.65
C ILE A 9 8.78 -8.51 -1.92
N PRO A 10 8.26 -9.75 -1.83
CA PRO A 10 7.98 -10.58 -3.01
C PRO A 10 7.06 -9.87 -4.02
N ASP A 11 7.29 -10.11 -5.32
CA ASP A 11 6.52 -9.52 -6.41
C ASP A 11 5.01 -9.74 -6.25
N GLU A 12 4.61 -10.93 -5.82
CA GLU A 12 3.21 -11.30 -5.59
C GLU A 12 2.53 -10.38 -4.56
N LEU A 13 3.26 -9.96 -3.52
CA LEU A 13 2.77 -9.01 -2.53
C LEU A 13 2.82 -7.58 -3.07
N ALA A 14 3.87 -7.20 -3.80
CA ALA A 14 3.98 -5.91 -4.45
C ALA A 14 2.81 -5.65 -5.44
N LEU A 15 2.23 -6.69 -6.03
CA LEU A 15 1.02 -6.56 -6.86
C LEU A 15 -0.16 -5.96 -6.10
N PHE A 16 -0.33 -6.24 -4.80
CA PHE A 16 -1.45 -5.69 -4.03
C PHE A 16 -1.33 -4.18 -3.87
N ILE A 17 -0.16 -3.69 -3.46
CA ILE A 17 0.04 -2.25 -3.25
C ILE A 17 0.03 -1.47 -4.58
N ASN A 18 0.50 -2.09 -5.67
CA ASN A 18 0.38 -1.52 -7.01
C ASN A 18 -1.09 -1.40 -7.46
N LYS A 19 -1.92 -2.41 -7.19
CA LYS A 19 -3.37 -2.36 -7.42
C LYS A 19 -4.04 -1.29 -6.57
N ALA A 20 -3.65 -1.15 -5.31
CA ALA A 20 -4.14 -0.11 -4.42
C ALA A 20 -3.88 1.29 -5.01
N LYS A 21 -2.63 1.58 -5.41
CA LYS A 21 -2.28 2.84 -6.06
C LYS A 21 -2.99 3.08 -7.38
N GLY A 22 -3.20 2.03 -8.18
CA GLY A 22 -4.00 2.11 -9.40
C GLY A 22 -5.43 2.57 -9.10
N ALA A 23 -6.06 1.97 -8.09
CA ALA A 23 -7.40 2.32 -7.65
C ALA A 23 -7.47 3.75 -7.06
N GLU A 24 -6.46 4.19 -6.30
CA GLU A 24 -6.37 5.60 -5.83
C GLU A 24 -6.34 6.59 -6.99
N LYS A 25 -5.52 6.33 -8.02
CA LYS A 25 -5.48 7.18 -9.23
C LYS A 25 -6.83 7.21 -9.94
N LEU A 26 -7.50 6.06 -10.06
CA LEU A 26 -8.83 5.98 -10.65
C LEU A 26 -9.87 6.76 -9.85
N ARG A 27 -9.81 6.69 -8.52
CA ARG A 27 -10.64 7.53 -7.63
C ARG A 27 -10.40 9.01 -7.92
N ASP A 28 -9.14 9.44 -7.95
CA ASP A 28 -8.78 10.85 -8.12
C ASP A 28 -9.17 11.41 -9.50
N ILE A 29 -9.22 10.55 -10.52
CA ILE A 29 -9.78 10.89 -11.83
C ILE A 29 -11.31 10.96 -11.73
N ALA A 30 -11.95 9.96 -11.12
CA ALA A 30 -13.40 9.84 -11.06
C ALA A 30 -14.06 10.99 -10.29
N ILE A 31 -13.43 11.52 -9.23
CA ILE A 31 -13.97 12.68 -8.49
C ILE A 31 -14.04 13.96 -9.32
N LYS A 32 -13.26 14.06 -10.41
CA LYS A 32 -13.24 15.23 -11.30
C LYS A 32 -14.31 15.17 -12.39
N ILE A 33 -15.00 14.03 -12.54
CA ILE A 33 -15.99 13.79 -13.58
C ILE A 33 -17.40 14.07 -13.02
N PRO A 34 -18.26 14.82 -13.73
CA PRO A 34 -19.66 14.97 -13.34
C PRO A 34 -20.35 13.61 -13.14
N PHE A 35 -21.05 13.45 -12.02
CA PHE A 35 -21.70 12.19 -11.61
C PHE A 35 -20.74 10.99 -11.42
N GLY A 36 -19.43 11.24 -11.31
CA GLY A 36 -18.41 10.22 -11.08
C GLY A 36 -18.39 9.61 -9.67
N TYR A 37 -19.23 10.10 -8.75
CA TYR A 37 -19.21 9.74 -7.32
C TYR A 37 -19.25 8.22 -7.10
N LYS A 38 -20.13 7.47 -7.79
CA LYS A 38 -20.25 6.02 -7.60
C LYS A 38 -18.97 5.29 -7.98
N LYS A 39 -18.32 5.74 -9.06
CA LYS A 39 -17.04 5.18 -9.52
C LYS A 39 -15.91 5.52 -8.54
N ALA A 40 -15.87 6.77 -8.05
CA ALA A 40 -14.90 7.19 -7.06
C ALA A 40 -15.03 6.40 -5.75
N LEU A 41 -16.25 6.20 -5.26
CA LEU A 41 -16.51 5.42 -4.05
C LEU A 41 -16.05 3.97 -4.20
N ARG A 42 -16.37 3.34 -5.34
CA ARG A 42 -15.91 1.98 -5.63
C ARG A 42 -14.38 1.89 -5.68
N ALA A 43 -13.73 2.82 -6.39
CA ALA A 43 -12.28 2.86 -6.50
C ALA A 43 -11.60 3.10 -5.13
N ALA A 44 -12.20 3.92 -4.27
CA ALA A 44 -11.74 4.12 -2.89
C ALA A 44 -11.81 2.81 -2.07
N GLY A 45 -12.93 2.09 -2.15
CA GLY A 45 -13.05 0.79 -1.46
C GLY A 45 -12.10 -0.27 -1.99
N GLU A 46 -11.85 -0.32 -3.30
CA GLU A 46 -10.85 -1.21 -3.90
C GLU A 46 -9.42 -0.86 -3.43
N ALA A 47 -9.09 0.43 -3.36
CA ALA A 47 -7.79 0.89 -2.85
C ALA A 47 -7.56 0.46 -1.39
N GLU A 48 -8.57 0.67 -0.53
CA GLU A 48 -8.51 0.27 0.88
C GLU A 48 -8.37 -1.25 1.03
N HIS A 49 -9.16 -2.02 0.28
CA HIS A 49 -9.10 -3.48 0.31
C HIS A 49 -7.72 -4.04 -0.08
N PHE A 50 -7.13 -3.52 -1.16
CA PHE A 50 -5.81 -3.96 -1.59
C PHE A 50 -4.69 -3.49 -0.66
N SER A 51 -4.79 -2.27 -0.12
CA SER A 51 -3.86 -1.77 0.88
C SER A 51 -3.89 -2.63 2.15
N TRP A 52 -5.10 -2.94 2.65
CA TRP A 52 -5.26 -3.82 3.81
C TRP A 52 -4.68 -5.21 3.54
N LYS A 53 -4.97 -5.81 2.39
CA LYS A 53 -4.37 -7.11 2.01
C LYS A 53 -2.86 -7.07 2.00
N PHE A 54 -2.27 -6.04 1.40
CA PHE A 54 -0.83 -5.86 1.36
C PHE A 54 -0.23 -5.83 2.77
N TRP A 55 -0.71 -4.93 3.63
CA TRP A 55 -0.17 -4.75 4.99
C TRP A 55 -0.40 -5.97 5.87
N ASN A 56 -1.55 -6.64 5.74
CA ASN A 56 -1.81 -7.88 6.45
C ASN A 56 -0.85 -8.99 6.02
N SER A 57 -0.59 -9.13 4.72
CA SER A 57 0.40 -10.08 4.21
C SER A 57 1.83 -9.74 4.63
N VAL A 58 2.19 -8.46 4.67
CA VAL A 58 3.47 -7.98 5.21
C VAL A 58 3.61 -8.36 6.67
N HIS A 59 2.58 -8.17 7.50
CA HIS A 59 2.62 -8.56 8.90
C HIS A 59 2.74 -10.07 9.11
N ASN A 60 2.17 -10.87 8.21
CA ASN A 60 2.36 -12.33 8.23
C ASN A 60 3.78 -12.73 7.81
N LEU A 61 4.39 -11.99 6.89
CA LEU A 61 5.75 -12.23 6.41
C LEU A 61 6.81 -11.76 7.42
N TYR A 62 6.57 -10.62 8.07
CA TYR A 62 7.46 -9.99 9.06
C TYR A 62 6.68 -9.61 10.33
N PRO A 63 6.32 -10.60 11.19
CA PRO A 63 5.54 -10.36 12.40
C PRO A 63 6.22 -9.38 13.37
N GLU A 64 7.55 -9.33 13.38
CA GLU A 64 8.36 -8.43 14.20
C GLU A 64 8.14 -6.94 13.86
N LEU A 65 7.57 -6.64 12.70
CA LEU A 65 7.28 -5.28 12.26
C LEU A 65 5.88 -4.79 12.67
N SER A 66 5.05 -5.64 13.27
CA SER A 66 3.64 -5.35 13.63
C SER A 66 3.40 -4.09 14.46
N ARG A 67 4.39 -3.67 15.27
CA ARG A 67 4.29 -2.50 16.14
C ARG A 67 5.10 -1.31 15.66
N LYS A 68 5.72 -1.42 14.48
CA LYS A 68 6.61 -0.41 13.95
C LYS A 68 5.94 0.36 12.83
N LYS A 69 6.33 1.63 12.67
CA LYS A 69 5.86 2.45 11.55
C LYS A 69 6.62 2.02 10.30
N MET A 70 5.90 1.39 9.38
CA MET A 70 6.43 0.86 8.13
C MET A 70 6.13 1.81 6.97
N VAL A 71 7.09 1.98 6.07
CA VAL A 71 6.92 2.71 4.82
C VAL A 71 7.41 1.83 3.69
N TYR A 72 6.54 1.58 2.72
CA TYR A 72 6.87 0.82 1.52
C TYR A 72 7.51 1.74 0.47
N ASP A 73 8.70 1.37 0.02
CA ASP A 73 9.41 2.00 -1.10
C ASP A 73 9.15 1.21 -2.39
N TYR A 74 8.60 1.89 -3.38
CA TYR A 74 8.23 1.32 -4.67
C TYR A 74 9.42 1.11 -5.59
N THR A 75 10.53 1.81 -5.36
CA THR A 75 11.73 1.77 -6.20
C THR A 75 12.58 0.57 -5.85
N SER A 76 12.84 0.38 -4.56
CA SER A 76 13.59 -0.76 -4.02
C SER A 76 12.71 -1.98 -3.74
N GLN A 77 11.39 -1.85 -3.87
CA GLN A 77 10.42 -2.89 -3.53
C GLN A 77 10.63 -3.42 -2.10
N SER A 78 10.95 -2.53 -1.16
CA SER A 78 11.31 -2.87 0.21
C SER A 78 10.49 -2.06 1.22
N ILE A 79 10.32 -2.62 2.42
CA ILE A 79 9.78 -1.89 3.55
C ILE A 79 10.92 -1.33 4.36
N SER A 80 10.86 -0.03 4.61
CA SER A 80 11.70 0.65 5.57
C SER A 80 10.91 0.86 6.86
N VAL A 81 11.63 0.82 7.98
CA VAL A 81 11.05 0.98 9.30
C VAL A 81 11.62 2.22 9.95
N GLU A 82 10.75 3.15 10.33
CA GLU A 82 11.14 4.30 11.16
C GLU A 82 11.12 3.84 12.62
N ASP A 83 12.29 3.75 13.26
CA ASP A 83 12.37 3.68 14.71
C ASP A 83 12.00 5.07 15.26
N LEU A 84 10.87 5.14 15.97
CA LEU A 84 10.43 6.34 16.71
C LEU A 84 11.31 6.57 17.94
#